data_AF-A0A0V1GMW0-F1
#
_entry.id   AF-A0A0V1GMW0-F1
#
_cell.length_a   1.000
_cell.length_b   1.000
_cell.length_c   1.000
_cell.angle_alpha   90.00
_cell.angle_beta   90.00
_cell.angle_gamma   90.00
#
_symmetry.space_group_name_H-M   'P 1'
#
loop_
_entity.id
_entity.type
_entity.pdbx_description
1 polymer ?
#
loop_
_entity_poly.entity_id
_entity_poly.type
_entity_poly.pdbx_seq_one_letter_code
_entity_poly.pdbx_strand_id
1 'polypeptide(L)'
;MYHSPTNVILIFATEAGVRLLAQSNCWCGNGTYKIVPSRYQQLFTLHVFMRDLPTYSWIFEVLHSKAAELCVQLDPAKFVCDFETALILAIQGNFPNTRVQGCFFQAVLRN
;
A
#
# COMPACT_ATOMS: atom_id res chain seq x y z
N MET A 1 11.94 3.50 -20.62
CA MET A 1 12.30 2.11 -20.96
C MET A 1 13.80 2.01 -20.83
N TYR A 2 14.30 1.10 -19.99
CA TYR A 2 15.73 0.92 -19.77
C TYR A 2 16.17 -0.40 -20.39
N HIS A 3 17.32 -0.40 -21.07
CA HIS A 3 17.89 -1.57 -21.71
C HIS A 3 19.09 -2.07 -20.90
N SER A 4 19.11 -3.37 -20.59
CA SER A 4 20.30 -4.04 -20.09
C SER A 4 21.38 -4.07 -21.19
N PRO A 5 22.69 -3.97 -20.85
CA PRO A 5 23.78 -4.10 -21.83
C PRO A 5 23.75 -5.41 -22.64
N THR A 6 23.09 -6.44 -22.14
CA THR A 6 22.92 -7.73 -22.85
C THR A 6 21.59 -7.86 -23.60
N ASN A 7 20.70 -6.85 -23.54
CA ASN A 7 19.32 -6.88 -24.08
C ASN A 7 18.43 -8.04 -23.59
N VAL A 8 18.83 -8.73 -22.51
CA VAL A 8 18.08 -9.88 -21.95
C VAL A 8 16.93 -9.43 -21.04
N ILE A 9 17.00 -8.20 -20.51
CA ILE A 9 16.05 -7.68 -19.52
C ILE A 9 15.47 -6.37 -20.04
N LEU A 10 14.14 -6.31 -20.08
CA LEU A 10 13.38 -5.10 -20.37
C LEU A 10 12.80 -4.55 -19.07
N ILE A 11 13.09 -3.28 -18.75
CA ILE A 11 12.63 -2.65 -17.51
C ILE A 11 11.66 -1.50 -17.84
N PHE A 12 10.48 -1.59 -17.23
CA PHE A 12 9.49 -0.53 -17.18
C PHE A 12 9.44 0.05 -15.77
N ALA A 13 9.68 1.35 -15.66
CA ALA A 13 9.56 2.07 -14.41
C ALA A 13 9.18 3.53 -14.71
N THR A 14 8.38 4.12 -13.84
CA THR A 14 8.12 5.56 -13.81
C THR A 14 9.10 6.23 -12.85
N GLU A 15 9.40 7.51 -13.06
CA GLU A 15 10.27 8.26 -12.13
C GLU A 15 9.70 8.26 -10.71
N ALA A 16 8.38 8.47 -10.57
CA ALA A 16 7.69 8.40 -9.29
C ALA A 16 7.85 7.03 -8.61
N GLY A 17 7.69 5.94 -9.36
CA GLY A 17 7.88 4.58 -8.84
C GLY A 17 9.31 4.31 -8.35
N VAL A 18 10.32 4.81 -9.07
CA VAL A 18 11.73 4.68 -8.64
C VAL A 18 12.01 5.51 -7.38
N ARG A 19 11.46 6.72 -7.27
CA ARG A 19 11.58 7.55 -6.06
C ARG A 19 10.92 6.88 -4.85
N LEU A 20 9.75 6.27 -5.04
CA LEU A 20 9.07 5.52 -3.99
C LEU A 20 9.87 4.27 -3.55
N LEU A 21 10.47 3.55 -4.50
CA LEU A 21 11.42 2.47 -4.19
C LEU A 21 12.58 2.97 -3.33
N ALA A 22 13.18 4.11 -3.68
CA ALA A 22 14.30 4.68 -2.93
C ALA A 22 13.94 5.13 -1.50
N GLN A 23 12.69 5.53 -1.26
CA GLN A 23 12.21 5.96 0.06
C GLN A 23 11.77 4.80 0.95
N SER A 24 11.50 3.63 0.35
CA SER A 24 11.04 2.46 1.09
C SER A 24 12.20 1.60 1.57
N ASN A 25 12.14 1.21 2.84
CA ASN A 25 13.08 0.26 3.46
C ASN A 25 12.68 -1.21 3.26
N CYS A 26 11.52 -1.49 2.63
CA CYS A 26 11.01 -2.84 2.44
C CYS A 26 10.37 -2.99 1.06
N TRP A 27 10.92 -3.89 0.24
CA TRP A 27 10.44 -4.15 -1.12
C TRP A 27 9.89 -5.56 -1.21
N CYS A 28 8.80 -5.73 -1.96
CA CYS A 28 8.23 -7.03 -2.27
C CYS A 28 8.43 -7.34 -3.74
N GLY A 29 8.99 -8.51 -4.04
CA GLY A 29 9.17 -8.99 -5.40
C GLY A 29 8.20 -10.12 -5.71
N ASN A 30 7.59 -10.10 -6.90
CA ASN A 30 6.83 -11.24 -7.40
C ASN A 30 7.20 -11.57 -8.86
N GLY A 31 7.39 -12.86 -9.13
CA GLY A 31 7.75 -13.38 -10.44
C GLY A 31 6.65 -14.28 -11.01
N THR A 32 6.31 -14.08 -12.29
CA THR A 32 5.33 -14.92 -13.00
C THR A 32 5.92 -15.43 -14.32
N TYR A 33 5.75 -16.72 -14.60
CA TYR A 33 6.36 -17.40 -15.76
C TYR A 33 5.36 -17.75 -16.86
N LYS A 34 4.07 -17.89 -16.53
CA LYS A 34 3.06 -18.50 -17.43
C LYS A 34 2.36 -17.51 -18.38
N ILE A 35 2.51 -16.21 -18.13
CA ILE A 35 1.74 -15.15 -18.80
C ILE A 35 2.63 -14.19 -19.61
N VAL A 36 3.90 -14.53 -19.78
CA VAL A 36 4.82 -13.70 -20.56
C VAL A 36 4.81 -14.04 -22.05
N PRO A 37 4.98 -13.04 -22.95
CA PRO A 37 5.15 -13.30 -24.37
C PRO A 37 6.34 -14.25 -24.62
N SER A 38 6.29 -15.04 -25.69
CA SER A 38 7.27 -16.09 -26.01
C SER A 38 8.73 -15.63 -26.10
N ARG A 39 8.97 -14.32 -26.27
CA ARG A 39 10.31 -13.73 -26.29
C ARG A 39 10.90 -13.48 -24.90
N TYR A 40 10.12 -13.61 -23.84
CA TYR A 40 10.53 -13.35 -22.45
C TYR A 40 10.30 -14.61 -21.60
N GLN A 41 11.23 -14.88 -20.68
CA GLN A 41 11.17 -16.07 -19.82
C GLN A 41 10.37 -15.85 -18.52
N GLN A 42 10.32 -14.62 -18.02
CA GLN A 42 9.70 -14.29 -16.74
C GLN A 42 9.30 -12.81 -16.71
N LEU A 43 8.15 -12.51 -16.10
CA LEU A 43 7.79 -11.17 -15.69
C LEU A 43 8.08 -11.04 -14.19
N PHE A 44 8.91 -10.08 -13.83
CA PHE A 44 9.20 -9.77 -12.44
C PHE A 44 8.69 -8.38 -12.11
N THR A 45 8.07 -8.24 -10.94
CA THR A 45 7.47 -6.99 -10.46
C THR A 45 8.02 -6.66 -9.08
N LEU A 46 8.39 -5.40 -8.88
CA LEU A 46 8.78 -4.84 -7.59
C LEU A 46 7.64 -3.95 -7.07
N HIS A 47 7.28 -4.16 -5.82
CA HIS A 47 6.21 -3.45 -5.13
C HIS A 47 6.77 -2.84 -3.84
N VAL A 48 6.26 -1.66 -3.50
CA VAL A 48 6.51 -1.03 -2.21
C VAL A 48 5.18 -0.83 -1.51
N PHE A 49 5.17 -1.07 -0.19
CA PHE A 49 4.02 -0.69 0.63
C PHE A 49 4.08 0.81 0.90
N MET A 50 3.16 1.56 0.29
CA MET A 50 2.94 2.96 0.64
C MET A 50 2.05 3.01 1.89
N ARG A 51 2.68 3.19 3.04
CA ARG A 51 2.05 3.38 4.35
C ARG A 51 2.05 4.88 4.69
N ASP A 52 1.58 5.71 3.76
CA ASP A 52 1.58 7.16 3.89
C ASP A 52 0.19 7.73 4.16
N LEU A 53 0.17 8.95 4.71
CA LEU A 53 -1.07 9.62 5.12
C LEU A 53 -2.04 9.81 3.94
N PRO A 54 -1.61 10.26 2.75
CA PRO A 54 -2.50 10.40 1.60
C PRO A 54 -3.18 9.09 1.18
N THR A 55 -2.46 7.96 1.17
CA THR A 55 -3.05 6.66 0.82
C THR A 55 -4.13 6.27 1.82
N TYR A 56 -3.85 6.40 3.13
CA TYR A 56 -4.83 6.07 4.16
C TYR A 56 -6.03 7.02 4.15
N SER A 57 -5.82 8.32 3.95
CA SER A 57 -6.92 9.29 3.80
C SER A 57 -7.81 8.95 2.61
N TRP A 58 -7.24 8.60 1.47
CA TRP A 58 -8.01 8.20 0.28
C TRP A 58 -8.88 6.96 0.54
N ILE A 59 -8.37 5.98 1.30
CA ILE A 59 -9.17 4.80 1.69
C ILE A 59 -10.42 5.24 2.48
N PHE A 60 -10.26 6.16 3.43
CA PHE A 60 -11.40 6.65 4.21
C PHE A 60 -12.37 7.50 3.37
N GLU A 61 -11.88 8.29 2.41
CA GLU A 61 -12.74 9.01 1.47
C GLU A 61 -13.63 8.07 0.66
N VAL A 62 -13.05 6.99 0.12
CA VAL A 62 -13.80 5.95 -0.60
C VAL A 62 -14.82 5.28 0.32
N LEU A 63 -14.43 4.98 1.56
CA LEU A 63 -15.32 4.39 2.55
C LEU A 63 -16.51 5.30 2.90
N HIS A 64 -16.27 6.60 3.10
CA HIS A 64 -17.31 7.60 3.33
C HIS A 64 -18.26 7.73 2.13
N SER A 65 -17.72 7.75 0.91
CA SER A 65 -18.52 7.76 -0.31
C SER A 65 -19.47 6.56 -0.38
N LYS A 66 -19.00 5.37 -0.02
CA LYS A 66 -19.83 4.15 0.02
C LYS A 66 -20.85 4.14 1.14
N ALA A 67 -20.50 4.66 2.32
CA ALA A 67 -21.45 4.80 3.42
C ALA A 67 -22.59 5.76 3.06
N ALA A 68 -22.27 6.86 2.37
CA ALA A 68 -23.25 7.83 1.89
C ALA A 68 -24.21 7.22 0.86
N GLU A 69 -23.70 6.42 -0.10
CA GLU A 69 -24.54 5.67 -1.06
C GLU A 69 -25.56 4.74 -0.36
N LEU A 70 -25.19 4.19 0.80
CA LEU A 70 -26.03 3.28 1.60
C LEU A 70 -26.85 3.99 2.68
N CYS A 71 -26.77 5.32 2.78
CA CYS A 71 -27.39 6.12 3.85
C CYS A 71 -26.99 5.63 5.27
N VAL A 72 -25.75 5.18 5.45
CA VAL A 72 -25.21 4.74 6.74
C VAL A 72 -24.20 5.77 7.25
N GLN A 73 -24.29 6.11 8.54
CA GLN A 73 -23.29 6.95 9.21
C GLN A 73 -22.20 6.08 9.84
N LEU A 74 -20.94 6.43 9.59
CA LEU A 74 -19.79 5.81 10.23
C LEU A 74 -19.37 6.67 11.42
N ASP A 75 -19.51 6.14 12.64
CA ASP A 75 -19.04 6.77 13.88
C ASP A 75 -18.48 5.70 14.84
N PRO A 76 -17.29 5.14 14.54
CA PRO A 76 -16.73 4.09 15.37
C PRO A 76 -16.24 4.67 16.71
N ALA A 77 -16.73 4.15 17.83
CA ALA A 77 -16.21 4.53 19.15
C ALA A 77 -14.74 4.13 19.35
N LYS A 78 -14.29 3.07 18.66
CA LYS A 78 -12.95 2.50 18.79
C LYS A 78 -12.45 1.97 17.45
N PHE A 79 -11.17 2.22 17.16
CA PHE A 79 -10.47 1.68 16.01
C PHE A 79 -9.23 0.90 16.47
N VAL A 80 -9.07 -0.34 16.02
CA VAL A 80 -7.88 -1.16 16.33
C VAL A 80 -7.05 -1.27 15.07
N CYS A 81 -5.81 -0.78 15.11
CA CYS A 81 -4.91 -0.78 13.97
C CYS A 81 -3.45 -0.99 14.37
N ASP A 82 -2.58 -1.21 13.39
CA ASP A 82 -1.13 -1.21 13.65
C ASP A 82 -0.68 0.18 14.13
N PHE A 83 0.46 0.23 14.84
CA PHE A 83 1.05 1.46 15.40
C PHE A 83 1.70 2.36 14.33
N GLU A 84 1.03 2.53 13.19
CA GLU A 84 1.53 3.35 12.10
C GLU A 84 1.04 4.78 12.23
N THR A 85 1.96 5.72 12.36
CA THR A 85 1.64 7.14 12.54
C THR A 85 0.73 7.67 11.44
N ALA A 86 1.00 7.33 10.17
CA ALA A 86 0.18 7.77 9.04
C ALA A 86 -1.27 7.27 9.13
N LEU A 87 -1.48 6.02 9.52
CA LEU A 87 -2.81 5.43 9.69
C LEU A 87 -3.54 6.06 10.88
N ILE A 88 -2.85 6.24 12.01
CA ILE A 88 -3.40 6.87 13.20
C ILE A 88 -3.87 8.30 12.88
N LEU A 89 -3.06 9.08 12.17
CA LEU A 89 -3.40 10.43 11.74
C LEU A 89 -4.58 10.43 10.76
N ALA A 90 -4.63 9.48 9.82
CA ALA A 90 -5.75 9.35 8.89
C ALA A 90 -7.07 9.03 9.63
N ILE A 91 -7.03 8.11 10.60
CA ILE A 91 -8.19 7.77 11.43
C ILE A 91 -8.66 9.00 12.21
N GLN A 92 -7.74 9.71 12.88
CA GLN A 92 -8.09 10.90 13.67
C GLN A 92 -8.64 12.05 12.81
N GLY A 93 -8.14 12.19 11.58
CA GLY A 93 -8.64 13.19 10.63
C GLY A 93 -10.07 12.90 10.14
N ASN A 94 -10.44 11.63 9.99
CA ASN A 94 -11.77 11.23 9.52
C ASN A 94 -12.77 11.00 10.66
N PHE A 95 -12.30 10.53 11.81
CA PHE A 95 -13.11 10.21 12.98
C PHE A 95 -12.49 10.80 14.26
N PRO A 96 -12.71 12.09 14.55
CA PRO A 96 -12.01 12.80 15.62
C PRO A 96 -12.35 12.29 17.03
N ASN A 97 -13.52 11.68 17.21
CA ASN A 97 -13.97 11.14 18.49
C ASN A 97 -13.56 9.67 18.71
N THR A 98 -12.95 9.03 17.71
CA THR A 98 -12.63 7.60 17.77
C THR A 98 -11.39 7.35 18.61
N ARG A 99 -11.49 6.42 19.56
CA ARG A 99 -10.33 5.96 20.32
C ARG A 99 -9.51 4.96 19.50
N VAL A 100 -8.29 5.34 19.14
CA VAL A 100 -7.35 4.45 18.44
C VAL A 100 -6.60 3.57 19.45
N GLN A 101 -6.56 2.26 19.21
CA GLN A 101 -5.80 1.29 19.99
C GLN A 101 -4.91 0.45 19.08
N GLY A 102 -3.69 0.17 19.52
CA GLY A 102 -2.79 -0.73 18.80
C GLY A 102 -3.30 -2.17 18.74
N CYS A 103 -3.15 -2.81 17.58
CA CYS A 103 -3.38 -4.23 17.38
C CYS A 103 -2.18 -5.02 17.93
N PHE A 104 -2.40 -5.92 18.90
CA PHE A 104 -1.34 -6.75 19.49
C PHE A 104 -0.91 -7.93 18.61
N PHE A 105 -1.63 -8.22 17.52
CA PHE A 105 -1.32 -9.35 16.63
C PHE A 105 0.00 -9.16 15.85
N GLN A 106 0.45 -7.92 15.63
CA GLN A 106 1.72 -7.63 14.97
C GLN A 106 2.96 -8.10 15.77
N ALA A 107 2.81 -8.38 17.08
CA ALA A 107 3.88 -8.98 17.89
C ALA A 107 4.13 -10.46 17.58
N VAL A 108 3.19 -11.15 16.91
CA VAL A 108 3.29 -12.61 16.66
C VAL A 108 3.94 -12.94 15.30
N LEU A 109 4.00 -11.98 14.37
CA LEU A 109 4.63 -12.16 13.04
C LEU A 109 6.09 -11.63 12.97
N ARG A 110 6.66 -11.22 14.10
CA ARG A 110 8.05 -10.75 14.22
C ARG A 110 8.98 -11.76 14.94
N ASN A 111 8.71 -13.06 14.81
CA ASN A 111 9.64 -14.12 15.20
C ASN A 111 10.02 -14.96 13.99
#